data_AF-A0A4Q1CY69-F1
#
_entry.id   AF-A0A4Q1CY69-F1
#
_cell.length_a   1.000
_cell.length_b   1.000
_cell.length_c   1.000
_cell.angle_alpha   90.00
_cell.angle_beta   90.00
_cell.angle_gamma   90.00
#
_symmetry.space_group_name_H-M   'P 1'
#
loop_
_entity.id
_entity.type
_entity.pdbx_description
1 polymer ?
#
loop_
_entity_poly.entity_id
_entity_poly.type
_entity_poly.pdbx_seq_one_letter_code
_entity_poly.pdbx_strand_id
1 'polypeptide(L)'
;MSRPNSVEDKALAALDRLVKRRPTNELLKAKMAAGHRIITPTAVAAEAGVNRGSFGSRHARLGHVWLKIQELAEEERRGSVAEELARVKAENARLKALLYKTNIHNASLQLAVSRLQKQSTKRDDGANVVNFRRNDRKRPR
;
A
#
# COMPACT_ATOMS: atom_id res chain seq x y z
N MET A 1 -35.00 -36.41 13.54
CA MET A 1 -35.13 -35.16 14.34
C MET A 1 -33.74 -34.74 14.81
N SER A 2 -33.06 -33.86 14.06
CA SER A 2 -31.72 -33.35 14.42
C SER A 2 -31.80 -32.51 15.68
N ARG A 3 -30.93 -32.79 16.67
CA ARG A 3 -30.86 -32.02 17.92
C ARG A 3 -30.45 -30.57 17.58
N PRO A 4 -31.21 -29.54 17.99
CA PRO A 4 -30.97 -28.12 17.64
C PRO A 4 -29.76 -27.48 18.37
N ASN A 5 -28.77 -28.28 18.74
CA ASN A 5 -27.60 -27.88 19.53
C ASN A 5 -26.38 -28.71 19.13
N SER A 6 -26.27 -29.10 17.86
CA SER A 6 -25.08 -29.83 17.42
C SER A 6 -23.87 -28.90 17.48
N VAL A 7 -22.70 -29.49 17.76
CA VAL A 7 -21.42 -28.76 17.74
C VAL A 7 -21.17 -28.11 16.38
N GLU A 8 -21.70 -28.71 15.33
CA GLU A 8 -21.67 -28.24 13.95
C GLU A 8 -22.49 -26.96 13.76
N ASP A 9 -23.74 -26.93 14.24
CA ASP A 9 -24.60 -25.73 14.14
C ASP A 9 -23.96 -24.53 14.85
N LYS A 10 -23.33 -24.76 16.01
CA LYS A 10 -22.59 -23.73 16.75
C LYS A 10 -21.38 -23.22 15.97
N ALA A 11 -20.64 -24.11 15.32
CA ALA A 11 -19.49 -23.74 14.51
C ALA A 11 -19.90 -22.95 13.25
N LEU A 12 -21.00 -23.35 12.60
CA LEU A 12 -21.55 -22.64 11.44
C LEU A 12 -22.08 -21.26 11.81
N ALA A 13 -22.81 -21.14 12.93
CA ALA A 13 -23.30 -19.86 13.43
C ALA A 13 -22.16 -18.92 13.87
N ALA A 14 -21.09 -19.47 14.45
CA ALA A 14 -19.88 -18.71 14.75
C ALA A 14 -19.17 -18.23 13.48
N LEU A 15 -19.04 -19.09 12.46
CA LEU A 15 -18.48 -18.72 11.18
C LEU A 15 -19.29 -17.60 10.50
N ASP A 16 -20.62 -17.71 10.48
CA ASP A 16 -21.51 -16.69 9.91
C ASP A 16 -21.35 -15.33 10.62
N ARG A 17 -21.24 -15.32 11.95
CA ARG A 17 -20.93 -14.10 12.71
C ARG A 17 -19.59 -13.48 12.33
N LEU A 18 -18.55 -14.30 12.13
CA LEU A 18 -17.22 -13.83 11.73
C LEU A 18 -17.22 -13.28 10.29
N VAL A 19 -17.92 -13.94 9.37
CA VAL A 19 -18.12 -13.45 7.99
C VAL A 19 -18.85 -12.12 7.99
N LYS A 20 -19.90 -11.98 8.81
CA LYS A 20 -20.65 -10.72 9.00
C LYS A 20 -19.90 -9.67 9.83
N ARG A 21 -18.67 -9.95 10.25
CA ARG A 21 -17.84 -9.08 11.11
C ARG A 21 -18.53 -8.65 12.41
N ARG A 22 -19.29 -9.57 13.01
CA ARG A 22 -19.98 -9.40 14.30
C ARG A 22 -19.55 -10.47 15.31
N PRO A 23 -18.25 -10.55 15.67
CA PRO A 23 -17.80 -11.48 16.69
C PRO A 23 -18.39 -11.11 18.06
N THR A 24 -18.72 -12.13 18.85
CA THR A 24 -19.11 -12.00 20.25
C THR A 24 -17.91 -12.05 21.18
N ASN A 25 -16.83 -12.73 20.78
CA ASN A 25 -15.61 -12.82 21.56
C ASN A 25 -14.82 -11.48 21.52
N GLU A 26 -14.52 -10.92 22.70
CA GLU A 26 -13.80 -9.64 22.86
C GLU A 26 -12.40 -9.64 22.22
N LEU A 27 -11.68 -10.76 22.28
CA LEU A 27 -10.36 -10.87 21.63
C LEU A 27 -10.47 -10.80 20.11
N LEU A 28 -11.56 -11.34 19.54
CA LEU A 28 -11.80 -11.28 18.10
C LEU A 28 -12.29 -9.90 17.67
N LYS A 29 -13.06 -9.20 18.52
CA LYS A 29 -13.39 -7.78 18.30
C LYS A 29 -12.12 -6.92 18.26
N ALA A 30 -11.21 -7.11 19.20
CA ALA A 30 -9.94 -6.39 19.24
C ALA A 30 -9.07 -6.70 18.01
N LYS A 31 -8.96 -7.97 17.61
CA LYS A 31 -8.23 -8.37 16.39
C LYS A 31 -8.83 -7.77 15.12
N MET A 32 -10.16 -7.75 15.03
CA MET A 32 -10.87 -7.12 13.92
C MET A 32 -10.62 -5.61 13.86
N ALA A 33 -10.67 -4.92 15.02
CA ALA A 33 -10.37 -3.49 15.11
C ALA A 33 -8.93 -3.17 14.71
N ALA A 34 -7.98 -4.07 15.00
CA ALA A 34 -6.60 -3.99 14.55
C ALA A 34 -6.39 -4.35 13.07
N GLY A 35 -7.46 -4.70 12.34
CA GLY A 35 -7.39 -5.07 10.92
C GLY A 35 -6.86 -6.48 10.65
N HIS A 36 -6.75 -7.34 11.67
CA HIS A 36 -6.35 -8.72 11.47
C HIS A 36 -7.46 -9.56 10.85
N ARG A 37 -7.08 -10.58 10.06
CA ARG A 37 -8.01 -11.57 9.53
C ARG A 37 -8.61 -12.39 10.67
N ILE A 38 -9.93 -12.51 10.65
CA ILE A 38 -10.69 -13.20 11.70
C ILE A 38 -11.35 -14.49 11.20
N ILE A 39 -11.38 -14.75 9.89
CA ILE A 39 -11.90 -16.01 9.34
C ILE A 39 -10.78 -17.07 9.39
N THR A 40 -10.63 -17.71 10.55
CA THR A 40 -9.65 -18.79 10.76
C THR A 40 -10.24 -19.90 11.62
N PRO A 41 -9.75 -21.16 11.51
CA PRO A 41 -10.23 -22.25 12.36
C PRO A 41 -10.07 -21.95 13.86
N THR A 42 -9.02 -21.24 14.24
CA THR A 42 -8.80 -20.77 15.62
C THR A 42 -9.85 -19.78 16.09
N ALA A 43 -10.21 -18.81 15.24
CA ALA A 43 -11.20 -17.81 15.58
C ALA A 43 -12.61 -18.42 15.64
N VAL A 44 -12.96 -19.28 14.68
CA VAL A 44 -14.24 -19.99 14.69
C VAL A 44 -14.35 -20.90 15.92
N ALA A 45 -13.26 -21.59 16.29
CA ALA A 45 -13.21 -22.39 17.51
C ALA A 45 -13.46 -21.54 18.77
N ALA A 46 -12.76 -20.40 18.88
CA ALA A 46 -12.90 -19.47 20.01
C ALA A 46 -14.28 -18.80 20.07
N GLU A 47 -14.91 -18.55 18.93
CA GLU A 47 -16.24 -17.92 18.80
C GLU A 47 -17.40 -18.91 19.03
N ALA A 48 -17.20 -20.19 18.67
CA ALA A 48 -18.17 -21.27 18.89
C ALA A 48 -18.02 -21.94 20.28
N GLY A 49 -16.92 -21.68 20.99
CA GLY A 49 -16.60 -22.36 22.25
C GLY A 49 -16.30 -23.85 22.06
N VAL A 50 -15.69 -24.22 20.93
CA VAL A 50 -15.37 -25.62 20.58
C VAL A 50 -13.87 -25.81 20.48
N ASN A 51 -13.40 -27.04 20.65
CA ASN A 51 -11.97 -27.32 20.55
C ASN A 51 -11.47 -27.12 19.11
N ARG A 52 -10.35 -26.41 18.94
CA ARG A 52 -9.67 -26.23 17.64
C ARG A 52 -9.40 -27.56 16.94
N GLY A 53 -9.06 -28.60 17.69
CA GLY A 53 -8.80 -29.95 17.14
C GLY A 53 -10.03 -30.63 16.52
N SER A 54 -11.23 -30.07 16.70
CA SER A 54 -12.43 -30.54 16.00
C SER A 54 -12.47 -30.11 14.52
N PHE A 55 -11.71 -29.07 14.17
CA PHE A 55 -11.48 -28.64 12.79
C PHE A 55 -10.18 -29.27 12.28
N GLY A 56 -10.23 -29.91 11.12
CA GLY A 56 -9.08 -30.65 10.59
C GLY A 56 -9.36 -31.22 9.21
N SER A 57 -8.65 -32.29 8.84
CA SER A 57 -8.82 -32.99 7.57
C SER A 57 -10.28 -33.37 7.30
N ARG A 58 -10.60 -33.77 6.06
CA ARG A 58 -11.97 -34.11 5.62
C ARG A 58 -12.73 -35.09 6.54
N HIS A 59 -12.01 -35.89 7.33
CA HIS A 59 -12.55 -36.89 8.26
C HIS A 59 -12.72 -36.39 9.70
N ALA A 60 -12.32 -35.16 10.00
CA ALA A 60 -12.55 -34.55 11.30
C ALA A 60 -14.04 -34.27 11.52
N ARG A 61 -14.46 -34.23 12.78
CA ARG A 61 -15.86 -34.01 13.18
C ARG A 61 -16.50 -32.76 12.55
N LEU A 62 -15.69 -31.72 12.27
CA LEU A 62 -16.11 -30.49 11.57
C LEU A 62 -15.34 -30.26 10.27
N GLY A 63 -14.97 -31.33 9.55
CA GLY A 63 -14.17 -31.25 8.32
C GLY A 63 -14.80 -30.40 7.21
N HIS A 64 -16.12 -30.42 7.06
CA HIS A 64 -16.83 -29.58 6.08
C HIS A 64 -16.81 -28.09 6.48
N VAL A 65 -16.95 -27.77 7.78
CA VAL A 65 -16.81 -26.38 8.27
C VAL A 65 -15.39 -25.88 8.03
N TRP A 66 -14.39 -26.75 8.22
CA TRP A 66 -13.00 -26.41 7.93
C TRP A 66 -12.78 -26.06 6.46
N LEU A 67 -13.35 -26.83 5.52
CA LEU A 67 -13.29 -26.51 4.08
C LEU A 67 -13.93 -25.14 3.79
N LYS A 68 -15.10 -24.88 4.37
CA LYS A 68 -15.79 -23.59 4.20
C LYS A 68 -14.99 -22.41 4.75
N ILE A 69 -14.28 -22.60 5.88
CA ILE A 69 -13.36 -21.60 6.43
C ILE A 69 -12.22 -21.31 5.46
N GLN A 70 -11.65 -22.34 4.81
CA GLN A 70 -10.57 -22.15 3.84
C GLN A 70 -11.03 -21.36 2.62
N GLU A 71 -12.19 -21.70 2.07
CA GLU A 71 -12.78 -20.98 0.93
C GLU A 71 -12.99 -19.50 1.25
N LEU A 72 -13.64 -19.21 2.38
CA LEU A 72 -13.92 -17.83 2.81
C LEU A 72 -12.64 -17.04 3.16
N ALA A 73 -11.63 -17.70 3.73
CA ALA A 73 -10.35 -17.07 4.03
C ALA A 73 -9.58 -16.68 2.75
N GLU A 74 -9.66 -17.52 1.70
CA GLU A 74 -9.10 -17.20 0.39
C GLU A 74 -9.87 -16.08 -0.32
N GLU A 75 -11.20 -16.02 -0.17
CA GLU A 75 -12.00 -14.90 -0.67
C GLU A 75 -11.63 -13.57 0.03
N GLU A 76 -11.50 -13.56 1.36
CA GLU A 76 -11.07 -12.39 2.13
C GLU A 76 -9.66 -11.93 1.68
N ARG A 77 -8.76 -12.87 1.43
CA ARG A 77 -7.42 -12.59 0.90
C ARG A 77 -7.47 -11.97 -0.50
N ARG A 78 -8.27 -12.52 -1.41
CA ARG A 78 -8.39 -12.02 -2.79
C ARG A 78 -8.96 -10.60 -2.81
N GLY A 79 -9.97 -10.31 -1.99
CA GLY A 79 -10.55 -8.97 -1.88
C GLY A 79 -9.53 -7.94 -1.39
N SER A 80 -8.80 -8.25 -0.31
CA SER A 80 -7.75 -7.39 0.24
C SER A 80 -6.63 -7.10 -0.76
N VAL A 81 -6.15 -8.13 -1.48
CA VAL A 81 -5.11 -7.96 -2.51
C VAL A 81 -5.59 -7.12 -3.69
N ALA A 82 -6.86 -7.27 -4.09
CA ALA A 82 -7.44 -6.48 -5.19
C ALA A 82 -7.53 -4.99 -4.83
N GLU A 83 -7.93 -4.65 -3.61
CA GLU A 83 -7.96 -3.27 -3.12
C GLU A 83 -6.57 -2.65 -3.05
N GLU A 84 -5.58 -3.38 -2.51
CA GLU A 84 -4.18 -2.93 -2.48
C GLU A 84 -3.64 -2.71 -3.89
N LEU A 85 -3.90 -3.64 -4.81
CA LEU A 85 -3.50 -3.53 -6.21
C LEU A 85 -4.12 -2.30 -6.88
N ALA A 86 -5.40 -2.01 -6.62
CA ALA A 86 -6.07 -0.83 -7.14
C ALA A 86 -5.42 0.47 -6.63
N ARG A 87 -5.09 0.54 -5.34
CA ARG A 87 -4.38 1.69 -4.74
C ARG A 87 -3.00 1.87 -5.37
N VAL A 88 -2.22 0.79 -5.52
CA VAL A 88 -0.88 0.84 -6.12
C VAL A 88 -0.96 1.27 -7.59
N LYS A 89 -1.95 0.80 -8.36
CA LYS A 89 -2.15 1.23 -9.76
C LYS A 89 -2.48 2.71 -9.86
N ALA A 90 -3.35 3.23 -8.99
CA ALA A 90 -3.70 4.64 -8.95
C ALA A 90 -2.48 5.52 -8.64
N GLU A 91 -1.68 5.13 -7.65
CA GLU A 91 -0.46 5.86 -7.28
C GLU A 91 0.59 5.79 -8.42
N ASN A 92 0.74 4.64 -9.07
CA ASN A 92 1.65 4.52 -10.21
C ASN A 92 1.23 5.45 -11.38
N ALA A 93 -0.07 5.54 -11.67
CA ALA A 93 -0.59 6.46 -12.68
C ALA A 93 -0.32 7.94 -12.30
N ARG A 94 -0.51 8.30 -11.02
CA ARG A 94 -0.18 9.62 -10.49
C ARG A 94 1.30 9.95 -10.65
N LEU A 95 2.19 9.04 -10.26
CA LEU A 95 3.63 9.21 -10.37
C LEU A 95 4.09 9.34 -11.83
N LYS A 96 3.52 8.56 -12.76
CA LYS A 96 3.78 8.70 -14.19
C LYS A 96 3.37 10.08 -14.73
N ALA A 97 2.21 10.57 -14.32
CA ALA A 97 1.76 11.91 -14.72
C ALA A 97 2.67 13.01 -14.16
N LEU A 98 3.15 12.87 -12.92
CA LEU A 98 4.12 13.79 -12.33
C LEU A 98 5.45 13.77 -13.10
N LEU A 99 5.99 12.58 -13.39
CA LEU A 99 7.23 12.41 -14.14
C LEU A 99 7.15 13.08 -15.52
N TYR A 100 6.02 12.91 -16.21
CA TYR A 100 5.79 13.55 -17.51
C TYR A 100 5.84 15.08 -17.42
N LYS A 101 5.17 15.67 -16.42
CA LYS A 101 5.20 17.12 -16.18
C LYS A 101 6.62 17.62 -15.89
N THR A 102 7.36 16.90 -15.04
CA THR A 102 8.75 17.23 -14.72
C THR A 102 9.64 17.16 -15.96
N ASN A 103 9.45 16.17 -16.83
CA ASN A 103 10.22 16.06 -18.08
C ASN A 103 9.97 17.23 -19.03
N ILE A 104 8.73 17.69 -19.18
CA ILE A 104 8.42 18.90 -19.96
C ILE A 104 9.12 20.13 -19.37
N HIS A 105 9.07 20.27 -18.04
CA HIS A 105 9.74 21.38 -17.36
C HIS A 105 11.26 21.34 -17.57
N ASN A 106 11.88 20.18 -17.40
CA ASN A 106 13.31 19.98 -17.62
C ASN A 106 13.72 20.29 -19.06
N ALA A 107 12.94 19.87 -20.05
CA ALA A 107 13.18 20.22 -21.46
C ALA A 107 13.11 21.74 -21.68
N SER A 108 12.15 22.41 -21.03
CA SER A 108 12.02 23.88 -21.10
C SER A 108 13.23 24.59 -20.48
N LEU A 109 13.72 24.10 -19.33
CA LEU A 109 14.92 24.62 -18.69
C LEU A 109 16.18 24.39 -19.56
N GLN A 110 16.33 23.21 -20.16
CA GLN A 110 17.45 22.91 -21.06
C GLN A 110 17.46 23.86 -22.28
N LEU A 111 16.30 24.18 -22.85
CA LEU A 111 16.19 25.16 -23.92
C LEU A 111 16.60 26.57 -23.45
N ALA A 112 16.18 26.98 -22.25
CA ALA A 112 16.56 28.27 -21.67
C ALA A 112 18.07 28.36 -21.42
N VAL A 113 18.67 27.32 -20.85
CA VAL A 113 20.12 27.20 -20.65
C VAL A 113 20.86 27.28 -21.99
N SER A 114 20.40 26.54 -22.99
CA SER A 114 21.01 26.55 -24.33
C SER A 114 20.95 27.93 -24.99
N ARG A 115 19.85 28.69 -24.79
CA ARG A 115 19.73 30.07 -25.28
C ARG A 115 20.69 31.01 -24.56
N LEU A 116 20.80 30.90 -23.23
CA LEU A 116 21.72 31.69 -22.42
C LEU A 116 23.18 31.42 -22.79
N GLN A 117 23.56 30.15 -22.96
CA GLN A 117 24.91 29.77 -23.42
C GLN A 117 25.23 30.40 -24.79
N LYS A 118 24.30 30.32 -25.76
CA LYS A 118 24.48 30.96 -27.08
C LYS A 118 24.57 32.48 -27.01
N GLN A 119 23.93 33.13 -26.05
CA GLN A 119 24.05 34.58 -25.82
C GLN A 119 25.36 34.94 -25.12
N SER A 120 25.81 34.10 -24.18
CA SER A 120 27.10 34.26 -23.51
C SER A 120 28.26 34.18 -24.50
N THR A 121 28.23 33.22 -25.44
CA THR A 121 29.27 33.11 -26.47
C THR A 121 29.21 34.21 -27.53
N LYS A 122 28.11 34.98 -27.60
CA LYS A 122 27.98 36.16 -28.46
C LYS A 122 28.41 37.46 -27.77
N ARG A 123 28.52 37.47 -26.44
CA ARG A 123 29.18 38.57 -25.74
C ARG A 123 30.67 38.31 -25.86
N ASP A 124 31.34 39.12 -26.67
CA ASP A 124 32.80 39.16 -26.70
C ASP A 124 33.35 39.18 -25.27
N ASP A 125 34.15 38.19 -24.92
CA ASP A 125 35.00 38.18 -23.72
C ASP A 125 35.95 39.40 -23.66
N GLY A 126 35.99 40.24 -24.71
CA GLY A 126 36.76 41.47 -24.82
C GLY A 126 36.02 42.77 -24.49
N ALA A 127 34.69 42.79 -24.32
CA ALA A 127 33.94 44.06 -24.24
C ALA A 127 33.78 44.65 -22.82
N ASN A 128 33.98 43.87 -21.75
CA ASN A 128 33.73 44.29 -20.37
C ASN A 128 34.94 44.22 -19.43
N VAL A 129 36.15 43.98 -19.94
CA VAL A 129 37.36 44.24 -19.16
C VAL A 129 37.68 45.73 -19.30
N VAL A 130 36.98 46.56 -18.52
CA VAL A 130 37.39 47.94 -18.32
C VAL A 130 38.76 47.86 -17.65
N ASN A 131 39.81 48.09 -18.44
CA ASN A 131 41.16 48.23 -17.93
C ASN A 131 41.14 49.39 -16.93
N PHE A 132 41.14 49.08 -15.64
CA PHE A 132 41.46 50.05 -14.60
C PHE A 132 42.82 50.62 -14.98
N ARG A 133 42.85 51.86 -15.47
CA ARG A 133 44.06 52.62 -15.78
C ARG A 133 45.00 52.47 -14.57
N ARG A 134 46.09 51.71 -14.74
CA ARG A 134 47.18 51.70 -13.77
C ARG A 134 47.69 53.15 -13.69
N ASN A 135 47.45 53.78 -12.55
CA ASN A 135 48.04 55.08 -12.24
C ASN A 135 49.54 54.88 -12.02
N ASP A 136 50.32 54.98 -13.09
CA ASP A 136 51.78 55.07 -13.03
C ASP A 136 52.20 56.45 -12.50
N ARG A 137 51.91 56.74 -11.22
CA ARG A 137 52.53 57.86 -10.52
C ARG A 137 53.97 57.49 -10.19
N LYS A 138 54.90 57.89 -11.06
CA LYS A 138 56.34 57.89 -10.74
C LYS A 138 56.57 58.80 -9.53
N ARG A 139 57.03 58.23 -8.41
CA ARG A 139 57.54 59.02 -7.27
C ARG A 139 58.83 59.74 -7.70
N PRO A 140 58.97 61.05 -7.43
CA PRO A 140 60.25 61.72 -7.59
C PRO A 140 61.22 61.24 -6.51
N ARG A 141 62.50 61.15 -6.88
CA ARG A 141 63.62 60.68 -6.04
C ARG A 141 63.91 61.65 -4.91
#